data_AF-A0A087TR42-F1
#
_entry.id   AF-A0A087TR42-F1
#
_cell.length_a   1.000
_cell.length_b   1.000
_cell.length_c   1.000
_cell.angle_alpha   90.00
_cell.angle_beta   90.00
_cell.angle_gamma   90.00
#
_symmetry.space_group_name_H-M   'P 1'
#
loop_
_entity.id
_entity.type
_entity.pdbx_description
1 polymer ?
#
loop_
_entity_poly.entity_id
_entity_poly.type
_entity_poly.pdbx_seq_one_letter_code
_entity_poly.pdbx_strand_id
1 'polypeptide(L)' 'MHLNDLKLICRAHQLVHEGYKYMFDEKLVTVWSAPNYCYRCGNIAAVLAFTDVDTRKAKLFSAVPDSERVIPP' A
#
# COMPACT_ATOMS: atom_id res chain seq x y z
N MET A 1 -4.58 6.98 18.81
CA MET A 1 -4.85 5.58 19.21
C MET A 1 -5.74 5.57 20.43
N HIS A 2 -5.22 5.75 21.64
CA HIS A 2 -6.00 5.63 22.88
C HIS A 2 -7.17 6.62 23.04
N LEU A 3 -6.99 7.90 22.72
CA LEU A 3 -8.06 8.91 22.90
C LEU A 3 -9.34 8.59 22.11
N ASN A 4 -9.19 8.03 20.91
CA ASN A 4 -10.29 7.72 20.00
C ASN A 4 -10.51 6.20 19.86
N ASP A 5 -9.93 5.41 20.75
CA ASP A 5 -9.97 3.94 20.74
C ASP A 5 -9.68 3.29 19.37
N LEU A 6 -8.67 3.83 18.65
CA LEU A 6 -8.23 3.30 17.37
C LEU A 6 -7.17 2.21 17.56
N LYS A 7 -7.26 1.15 16.74
CA LYS A 7 -6.28 0.03 16.68
C LYS A 7 -5.21 0.19 15.61
N LEU A 8 -5.55 0.80 14.47
CA LEU A 8 -4.62 0.97 13.34
C LEU A 8 -4.93 2.25 12.56
N ILE A 9 -3.90 2.99 12.16
CA ILE A 9 -4.00 4.07 11.16
C ILE A 9 -3.54 3.53 9.80
N CYS A 10 -4.43 3.54 8.81
CA CYS A 10 -4.08 3.23 7.42
C CYS A 10 -3.86 4.53 6.64
N ARG A 11 -2.72 4.67 5.98
CA ARG A 11 -2.41 5.85 5.15
C ARG A 11 -1.74 5.50 3.83
N ALA A 12 -1.85 6.39 2.85
CA ALA A 12 -1.04 6.44 1.62
C ALA A 12 -0.13 7.70 1.66
N HIS A 13 0.21 8.34 0.55
CA HIS A 13 1.01 9.58 0.45
C HIS A 13 2.53 9.39 0.27
N GLN A 14 3.23 8.63 1.11
CA GLN A 14 4.67 8.35 0.91
C GLN A 14 4.88 7.01 0.20
N LEU A 15 5.78 7.02 -0.80
CA LEU A 15 6.19 5.83 -1.55
C LEU A 15 6.78 4.77 -0.61
N VAL A 16 6.42 3.52 -0.87
CA VAL A 16 6.98 2.31 -0.23
C VAL A 16 7.37 1.34 -1.33
N HIS A 17 8.63 0.91 -1.34
CA HIS A 17 9.13 0.05 -2.41
C HIS A 17 8.48 -1.35 -2.38
N GLU A 18 8.21 -1.86 -1.19
CA GLU A 18 7.56 -3.14 -0.90
C GLU A 18 6.01 -3.08 -0.97
N GLY A 19 5.43 -1.96 -1.40
CA GLY A 19 3.98 -1.77 -1.56
C GLY A 19 3.24 -1.47 -0.25
N TYR A 20 3.66 -2.00 0.90
CA TYR A 20 3.16 -1.57 2.21
C TYR A 20 4.18 -1.73 3.33
N LYS A 21 4.11 -0.88 4.36
CA LYS A 21 5.01 -0.93 5.51
C LYS A 21 4.29 -0.61 6.81
N TYR A 22 4.47 -1.47 7.82
CA TYR A 22 4.05 -1.18 9.20
C TYR A 22 5.13 -0.39 9.93
N MET A 23 4.69 0.54 10.78
CA MET A 23 5.55 1.39 11.61
C MET A 23 4.89 1.60 12.98
N PHE A 24 5.69 2.04 13.95
CA PHE A 24 5.23 2.39 15.30
C PHE A 24 4.50 1.24 16.00
N ASP A 25 5.17 0.08 16.11
CA ASP A 25 4.61 -1.15 16.70
C ASP A 25 3.30 -1.57 16.01
N GLU A 26 3.33 -1.54 14.68
CA GLU A 26 2.19 -1.83 13.80
C GLU A 26 0.95 -0.94 13.99
N LYS A 27 1.05 0.17 14.72
CA LYS A 27 -0.07 1.11 14.92
C LYS A 27 -0.35 1.98 13.69
N LEU A 28 0.57 2.01 12.73
CA LEU A 28 0.39 2.69 11.46
C LEU A 28 0.86 1.80 10.32
N VAL A 29 0.04 1.73 9.27
CA VAL A 29 0.38 1.09 8.01
C VAL A 29 0.33 2.09 6.87
N THR A 30 1.40 2.05 6.11
CA THR A 30 1.63 2.86 4.92
C THR A 30 1.41 1.95 3.73
N VAL A 31 0.32 2.14 2.97
CA VAL A 31 -0.04 1.35 1.78
C VAL A 31 0.19 2.19 0.52
N TRP A 32 0.73 1.57 -0.52
CA TRP A 32 1.03 2.20 -1.80
C TRP A 32 0.47 1.37 -2.94
N SER A 33 -0.38 1.96 -3.79
CA SER A 33 -1.17 1.21 -4.79
C SER A 33 -0.79 1.54 -6.24
N ALA A 34 0.30 2.28 -6.47
CA ALA A 34 0.79 2.64 -7.81
C ALA A 34 2.14 1.94 -8.11
N PRO A 35 2.14 0.76 -8.74
CA PRO A 35 3.38 0.04 -9.01
C PRO A 35 4.21 0.79 -10.06
N ASN A 36 5.54 0.64 -9.97
CA ASN A 36 6.49 1.38 -10.80
C ASN A 36 6.16 2.89 -10.90
N TYR A 37 6.09 3.55 -9.75
CA TYR A 37 5.68 4.95 -9.66
C TYR A 37 6.52 5.84 -10.58
N CYS A 38 5.82 6.76 -11.28
CA CYS A 38 6.38 7.62 -12.32
C CYS A 38 7.19 6.85 -13.39
N TYR A 39 6.91 5.56 -13.60
CA TYR A 39 7.59 4.66 -14.52
C TYR A 39 9.11 4.51 -14.31
N ARG A 40 9.60 4.84 -13.10
CA ARG A 40 11.03 4.88 -12.80
C ARG A 40 11.43 4.37 -11.42
N CYS A 41 10.47 4.22 -10.51
CA CYS A 41 10.77 3.84 -9.13
C CYS A 41 10.91 2.32 -8.94
N GLY A 42 10.36 1.50 -9.84
CA GLY A 42 10.46 0.03 -9.75
C GLY A 42 9.84 -0.59 -8.50
N ASN A 43 9.02 0.16 -7.75
CA ASN A 43 8.31 -0.36 -6.57
C ASN A 43 7.19 -1.34 -6.97
N ILE A 44 6.87 -2.26 -6.06
CA ILE A 44 5.60 -3.00 -6.13
C ILE A 44 4.48 -2.19 -5.47
N ALA A 45 3.25 -2.65 -5.65
CA ALA A 45 2.07 -2.05 -5.05
C ALA A 45 1.31 -3.07 -4.21
N ALA A 46 0.43 -2.55 -3.35
CA ALA A 46 -0.37 -3.34 -2.44
C ALA A 46 -1.80 -2.81 -2.31
N VAL A 47 -2.71 -3.73 -1.99
CA VAL A 47 -4.02 -3.48 -1.39
C VAL A 47 -4.04 -4.16 -0.03
N LEU A 48 -4.42 -3.43 1.02
CA LEU A 48 -4.67 -4.04 2.33
C LEU A 48 -6.15 -4.41 2.45
N ALA A 49 -6.47 -5.69 2.40
CA ALA A 49 -7.83 -6.20 2.49
C ALA A 49 -8.14 -6.60 3.94
N PHE A 50 -9.27 -6.14 4.46
CA PHE A 50 -9.79 -6.51 5.78
C PHE A 50 -10.95 -7.49 5.61
N THR A 51 -10.89 -8.62 6.31
CA THR A 51 -12.02 -9.56 6.39
C THR A 51 -12.91 -9.21 7.59
N ASP A 52 -12.29 -8.73 8.67
CA ASP A 52 -12.93 -8.24 9.88
C ASP A 52 -11.99 -7.23 10.59
N VAL A 53 -12.32 -6.85 11.82
CA VAL A 53 -11.58 -5.84 12.61
C VAL A 53 -10.17 -6.27 13.02
N ASP A 54 -9.90 -7.57 13.09
CA ASP A 54 -8.61 -8.13 13.55
C ASP A 54 -7.87 -8.86 12.42
N THR A 55 -8.59 -9.31 11.38
CA THR A 55 -8.05 -10.06 10.24
C THR A 55 -7.84 -9.16 9.03
N ARG A 56 -6.57 -9.01 8.64
CA ARG A 56 -6.16 -8.25 7.45
C ARG A 56 -5.09 -8.98 6.65
N LYS A 57 -5.10 -8.81 5.34
CA LYS A 57 -4.13 -9.41 4.41
C LYS A 57 -3.72 -8.40 3.34
N ALA A 58 -2.41 -8.21 3.17
CA ALA A 58 -1.87 -7.47 2.05
C ALA A 58 -1.90 -8.33 0.77
N LYS A 59 -2.42 -7.77 -0.31
CA LYS A 59 -2.38 -8.32 -1.66
C LYS A 59 -1.39 -7.50 -2.47
N LEU A 60 -0.25 -8.09 -2.81
CA LEU A 60 0.82 -7.44 -3.58
C LEU A 60 0.59 -7.61 -5.08
N PHE A 61 0.96 -6.61 -5.87
CA PHE A 61 0.90 -6.66 -7.32
C PHE A 61 1.99 -5.79 -7.97
N SER A 62 2.42 -6.20 -9.16
CA SER A 62 3.44 -5.50 -9.95
C SER A 62 2.78 -4.62 -11.02
N ALA A 63 3.58 -3.77 -11.65
CA ALA A 63 3.13 -3.05 -12.84
C ALA A 63 2.86 -4.04 -13.97
N VAL A 64 1.89 -3.73 -14.83
CA VAL A 64 1.71 -4.45 -16.09
C VAL A 64 2.96 -4.28 -16.97
N PRO A 65 3.25 -5.22 -17.88
CA PRO A 65 4.33 -5.06 -18.84
C PRO A 65 4.20 -3.75 -19.63
N ASP A 66 5.32 -3.17 -20.05
CA ASP A 66 5.33 -1.92 -20.82
C ASP A 66 4.50 -2.01 -22.12
N SER A 67 4.37 -3.20 -22.71
CA SER A 67 3.54 -3.46 -23.89
C SER A 67 2.04 -3.33 -23.64
N GLU A 68 1.59 -3.48 -22.39
CA GLU A 68 0.18 -3.38 -21.97
C GLU A 68 -0.10 -2.06 -21.24
N ARG A 69 0.89 -1.16 -21.19
CA ARG A 69 0.77 0.11 -20.49
C ARG A 69 -0.20 1.04 -21.21
N VAL A 70 -1.26 1.43 -20.51
CA VAL A 70 -2.11 2.54 -20.93
C VAL A 70 -1.44 3.85 -20.52
N ILE A 71 -1.10 4.68 -21.50
CA ILE A 71 -0.61 6.04 -21.27
C ILE A 71 -1.86 6.93 -21.13
N PRO A 72 -2.09 7.57 -19.97
CA PRO A 72 -3.17 8.54 -19.83
C PRO A 72 -3.00 9.67 -20.87
N PRO A 73 -4.11 10.21 -21.41
CA PRO A 73 -4.06 11.35 -22.32
C PRO A 73 -3.40 12.58 -21.70
#